data_AF-A0A1E5ST52-F1
#
_entry.id   AF-A0A1E5ST52-F1
#
_cell.length_a   1.000
_cell.length_b   1.000
_cell.length_c   1.000
_cell.angle_alpha   90.00
_cell.angle_beta   90.00
_cell.angle_gamma   90.00
#
_symmetry.space_group_name_H-M   'P 1'
#
loop_
_entity.id
_entity.type
_entity.pdbx_description
1 polymer ?
#
loop_
_entity_poly.entity_id
_entity_poly.type
_entity_poly.pdbx_seq_one_letter_code
_entity_poly.pdbx_strand_id
1 'polypeptide(L)'
;MIDTEETAKKKLLSTSRAIIANQVALPVGILSMNKLMSIFSNEIQELGLSLSTFKTAYNEIYEFALGSERINCNVHFLIKQDKELNATLDSYRDSILIECFDLVRILSSEDK
;
A
#
# COMPACT_ATOMS: atom_id res chain seq x y z
N MET A 1 -18.35 0.87 21.55
CA MET A 1 -18.41 0.53 20.12
C MET A 1 -17.16 1.13 19.51
N ILE A 2 -16.27 0.32 18.92
CA ILE A 2 -15.10 0.89 18.22
C ILE A 2 -15.65 1.53 16.96
N ASP A 3 -15.31 2.81 16.75
CA ASP A 3 -15.59 3.51 15.50
C ASP A 3 -14.68 2.93 14.42
N THR A 4 -15.26 2.11 13.54
CA THR A 4 -14.52 1.39 12.49
C THR A 4 -14.09 2.33 11.37
N GLU A 5 -14.87 3.38 11.08
CA GLU A 5 -14.52 4.43 10.12
C GLU A 5 -13.28 5.20 10.60
N GLU A 6 -13.29 5.66 11.85
CA GLU A 6 -12.14 6.38 12.42
C GLU A 6 -10.88 5.49 12.49
N THR A 7 -11.08 4.19 12.71
CA THR A 7 -9.98 3.21 12.66
C THR A 7 -9.44 3.08 11.23
N ALA A 8 -10.30 3.00 10.22
CA ALA A 8 -9.91 2.94 8.82
C ALA A 8 -9.13 4.20 8.42
N LYS A 9 -9.64 5.40 8.73
CA LYS A 9 -8.97 6.69 8.48
C LYS A 9 -7.56 6.71 9.06
N LYS A 10 -7.40 6.39 10.34
CA LYS A 10 -6.09 6.35 11.01
C LYS A 10 -5.11 5.38 10.36
N LYS A 11 -5.59 4.19 9.96
CA LYS A 11 -4.74 3.17 9.32
C LYS A 11 -4.31 3.59 7.91
N LEU A 12 -5.23 4.12 7.10
CA LEU A 12 -4.94 4.63 5.76
C LEU A 12 -3.97 5.81 5.81
N LEU A 13 -4.18 6.76 6.73
CA LEU A 13 -3.30 7.91 6.95
C LEU A 13 -1.90 7.48 7.37
N SER A 14 -1.80 6.60 8.39
CA SER A 14 -0.51 6.11 8.89
C SER A 14 0.27 5.39 7.80
N THR A 15 -0.38 4.52 7.03
CA THR A 15 0.25 3.76 5.94
C THR A 15 0.72 4.69 4.82
N SER A 16 -0.12 5.65 4.41
CA SER A 16 0.24 6.62 3.37
C SER A 16 1.44 7.48 3.78
N ARG A 17 1.46 7.97 5.02
CA ARG A 17 2.59 8.75 5.56
C ARG A 17 3.87 7.92 5.62
N ALA A 18 3.78 6.66 6.01
CA ALA A 18 4.93 5.77 6.08
C ALA A 18 5.54 5.52 4.69
N ILE A 19 4.70 5.37 3.65
CA ILE A 19 5.14 5.26 2.24
C ILE A 19 5.82 6.56 1.79
N ILE A 20 5.16 7.72 1.97
CA ILE A 20 5.69 9.04 1.57
C ILE A 20 7.04 9.31 2.25
N ALA A 21 7.15 9.00 3.54
CA ALA A 21 8.36 9.23 4.33
C ALA A 21 9.45 8.16 4.11
N ASN A 22 9.25 7.20 3.20
CA ASN A 22 10.14 6.06 2.95
C ASN A 22 10.49 5.26 4.23
N GLN A 23 9.59 5.22 5.21
CA GLN A 23 9.76 4.43 6.45
C GLN A 23 9.48 2.94 6.22
N VAL A 24 8.80 2.62 5.13
CA VAL A 24 8.45 1.28 4.69
C VAL A 24 8.82 1.17 3.21
N ALA A 25 9.41 0.04 2.83
CA ALA A 25 9.69 -0.26 1.44
C ALA A 25 8.38 -0.29 0.63
N LEU A 26 8.39 0.31 -0.56
CA LEU A 26 7.21 0.41 -1.42
C LEU A 26 6.39 -0.90 -1.59
N PRO A 27 6.98 -2.08 -1.85
CA PRO A 27 6.20 -3.30 -2.01
C PRO A 27 5.46 -3.69 -0.71
N VAL A 28 6.08 -3.46 0.44
CA VAL A 28 5.44 -3.69 1.76
C VAL A 28 4.33 -2.68 2.02
N GLY A 29 4.51 -1.44 1.55
CA GLY A 29 3.46 -0.41 1.57
C GLY A 29 2.24 -0.82 0.76
N ILE A 30 2.46 -1.33 -0.46
CA ILE A 30 1.40 -1.83 -1.35
C ILE A 30 0.64 -2.99 -0.71
N LEU A 31 1.37 -3.99 -0.17
CA LEU A 31 0.75 -5.12 0.55
C LEU A 31 -0.11 -4.65 1.72
N SER A 32 0.41 -3.70 2.50
CA SER A 32 -0.28 -3.14 3.65
C SER A 32 -1.55 -2.42 3.25
N MET A 33 -1.48 -1.58 2.21
CA MET A 33 -2.64 -0.84 1.71
C MET A 33 -3.70 -1.79 1.14
N ASN A 34 -3.30 -2.77 0.34
CA ASN A 34 -4.25 -3.77 -0.20
C ASN A 34 -4.92 -4.59 0.91
N LYS A 35 -4.19 -4.92 1.99
CA LYS A 35 -4.78 -5.55 3.18
C LYS A 35 -5.81 -4.64 3.85
N LEU A 36 -5.51 -3.35 3.99
CA LEU A 36 -6.47 -2.37 4.54
C LEU A 36 -7.72 -2.26 3.67
N MET A 37 -7.56 -2.26 2.34
CA MET A 37 -8.69 -2.29 1.38
C MET A 37 -9.59 -3.50 1.59
N SER A 38 -9.02 -4.67 1.89
CA SER A 38 -9.79 -5.87 2.17
C SER A 38 -10.49 -5.86 3.54
N ILE A 39 -9.92 -5.17 4.54
CA ILE A 39 -10.47 -5.13 5.91
C ILE A 39 -11.55 -4.05 6.02
N PHE A 40 -11.34 -2.90 5.39
CA PHE A 40 -12.16 -1.69 5.54
C PHE A 40 -12.87 -1.32 4.23
N SER A 41 -13.30 -2.32 3.45
CA SER A 41 -13.86 -2.10 2.11
C SER A 41 -15.09 -1.19 2.14
N ASN A 42 -15.94 -1.35 3.17
CA ASN A 42 -17.18 -0.57 3.31
C ASN A 42 -16.85 0.87 3.72
N GLU A 43 -15.99 1.05 4.72
CA GLU A 43 -15.58 2.38 5.19
C GLU A 43 -14.86 3.16 4.09
N ILE A 44 -13.98 2.51 3.32
CA ILE A 44 -13.30 3.14 2.17
C ILE A 44 -14.31 3.61 1.12
N GLN A 45 -15.35 2.81 0.86
CA GLN A 45 -16.42 3.15 -0.07
C GLN A 45 -17.25 4.33 0.45
N GLU A 46 -17.61 4.35 1.74
CA GLU A 46 -18.34 5.43 2.38
C GLU A 46 -17.55 6.75 2.39
N LEU A 47 -16.23 6.67 2.53
CA LEU A 47 -15.31 7.81 2.43
C LEU A 47 -15.10 8.30 0.98
N GLY A 48 -15.67 7.62 -0.02
CA GLY A 48 -15.53 7.99 -1.42
C GLY A 48 -14.09 7.88 -1.95
N LEU A 49 -13.24 7.07 -1.30
CA LEU A 49 -11.84 6.92 -1.67
C LEU A 49 -11.68 5.87 -2.77
N SER A 50 -10.93 6.22 -3.82
CA SER A 50 -10.42 5.25 -4.79
C SER A 50 -9.00 4.86 -4.42
N LEU A 51 -8.73 3.56 -4.38
CA LEU A 51 -7.40 2.97 -4.13
C LEU A 51 -7.00 2.04 -5.29
N SER A 52 -7.43 2.41 -6.50
CA SER A 52 -7.28 1.56 -7.68
C SER A 52 -5.82 1.35 -8.07
N THR A 53 -4.94 2.33 -7.85
CA THR A 53 -3.51 2.17 -8.18
C THR A 53 -2.88 1.11 -7.28
N PHE A 54 -3.18 1.14 -5.98
CA PHE A 54 -2.73 0.11 -5.05
C PHE A 54 -3.20 -1.29 -5.42
N LYS A 55 -4.46 -1.44 -5.83
CA LYS A 55 -5.00 -2.73 -6.26
C LYS A 55 -4.30 -3.25 -7.51
N THR A 56 -4.10 -2.40 -8.50
CA THR A 56 -3.38 -2.76 -9.74
C THR A 56 -1.94 -3.13 -9.44
N ALA A 57 -1.22 -2.29 -8.69
CA ALA A 57 0.17 -2.56 -8.31
C ALA A 57 0.29 -3.86 -7.50
N TYR A 58 -0.64 -4.13 -6.58
CA TYR A 58 -0.67 -5.39 -5.83
C TYR A 58 -0.79 -6.60 -6.76
N ASN A 59 -1.71 -6.56 -7.73
CA ASN A 59 -1.91 -7.67 -8.67
C ASN A 59 -0.66 -7.98 -9.52
N GLU A 60 0.21 -6.99 -9.74
CA GLU A 60 1.47 -7.20 -10.45
C GLU A 60 2.58 -7.77 -9.56
N ILE A 61 2.51 -7.56 -8.24
CA ILE A 61 3.60 -7.92 -7.31
C ILE A 61 3.28 -9.04 -6.32
N TYR A 62 2.03 -9.51 -6.22
CA TYR A 62 1.63 -10.43 -5.15
C TYR A 62 2.28 -11.83 -5.24
N GLU A 63 2.74 -12.24 -6.42
CA GLU A 63 3.45 -13.51 -6.64
C GLU A 63 4.95 -13.41 -6.25
N PHE A 64 5.46 -12.21 -6.00
CA PHE A 64 6.84 -12.02 -5.57
C PHE A 64 7.02 -12.43 -4.11
N ALA A 65 8.21 -12.91 -3.79
CA ALA A 65 8.58 -13.21 -2.40
C ALA A 65 8.89 -11.88 -1.67
N LEU A 66 7.97 -11.40 -0.84
CA LEU A 66 8.00 -10.09 -0.17
C LEU A 66 8.08 -10.19 1.37
N GLY A 67 7.92 -11.39 1.93
CA GLY A 67 7.86 -11.65 3.36
C GLY A 67 8.81 -12.75 3.86
N SER A 68 8.34 -13.53 4.84
CA SER A 68 9.13 -14.58 5.49
C SER A 68 9.46 -15.75 4.57
N GLU A 69 8.69 -15.95 3.50
CA GLU A 69 8.95 -16.95 2.47
C GLU A 69 10.31 -16.78 1.80
N ARG A 70 10.87 -15.55 1.79
CA ARG A 70 12.22 -15.27 1.28
C ARG A 70 13.31 -16.06 2.01
N ILE A 71 13.10 -16.43 3.29
CA ILE A 71 14.04 -17.23 4.08
C ILE A 71 14.24 -18.63 3.46
N ASN A 72 13.23 -19.14 2.76
CA ASN A 72 13.25 -20.46 2.13
C ASN A 72 13.72 -20.42 0.67
N CYS A 73 14.04 -19.24 0.14
CA CYS A 73 14.50 -19.08 -1.23
C CYS A 73 16.03 -19.12 -1.32
N ASN A 74 16.55 -19.61 -2.45
CA ASN A 74 17.98 -19.48 -2.73
C ASN A 74 18.34 -18.05 -3.17
N VAL A 75 19.59 -17.66 -2.95
CA VAL A 75 20.08 -16.29 -3.19
C VAL A 75 19.95 -15.86 -4.66
N HIS A 76 20.22 -16.74 -5.62
CA HIS A 76 20.16 -16.40 -7.05
C HIS A 76 18.72 -16.14 -7.51
N PHE A 77 17.77 -16.91 -6.99
CA PHE A 77 16.34 -16.68 -7.22
C PHE A 77 15.88 -15.34 -6.65
N LEU A 78 16.27 -15.00 -5.42
CA LEU A 78 15.92 -13.72 -4.80
C LEU A 78 16.50 -12.53 -5.58
N ILE A 79 17.76 -12.61 -6.03
CA ILE A 79 18.37 -11.55 -6.85
C ILE A 79 17.58 -11.33 -8.15
N LYS A 80 17.10 -12.41 -8.79
CA LYS A 80 16.29 -12.32 -9.99
C LYS A 80 14.93 -11.67 -9.68
N GLN A 81 14.23 -12.18 -8.67
CA GLN A 81 12.96 -11.65 -8.18
C GLN A 81 13.05 -10.16 -7.85
N ASP A 82 14.08 -9.72 -7.11
CA ASP A 82 14.23 -8.33 -6.70
C ASP A 82 14.47 -7.40 -7.90
N LYS A 83 15.15 -7.86 -8.96
CA LYS A 83 15.33 -7.08 -10.19
C LYS A 83 14.02 -6.89 -10.94
N GLU A 84 13.27 -7.97 -11.11
CA GLU A 84 11.96 -7.96 -11.78
C GLU A 84 10.97 -7.10 -10.99
N LEU A 85 10.95 -7.26 -9.66
CA LEU A 85 10.11 -6.48 -8.76
C LEU A 85 10.40 -4.99 -8.86
N ASN A 86 11.67 -4.59 -8.81
CA ASN A 86 12.05 -3.17 -8.88
C ASN A 86 11.61 -2.55 -10.22
N ALA A 87 11.76 -3.27 -11.33
CA ALA A 87 11.30 -2.79 -12.64
C ALA A 87 9.78 -2.58 -12.67
N THR A 88 9.01 -3.51 -12.08
CA THR A 88 7.55 -3.35 -11.94
C THR A 88 7.21 -2.15 -11.07
N LEU A 89 7.83 -2.04 -9.90
CA LEU A 89 7.55 -0.98 -8.92
C LEU A 89 7.86 0.43 -9.45
N ASP A 90 8.90 0.58 -10.28
CA ASP A 90 9.24 1.88 -10.87
C ASP A 90 8.10 2.42 -11.77
N SER A 91 7.27 1.55 -12.36
CA SER A 91 6.10 1.96 -13.15
C SER A 91 4.94 2.49 -12.31
N TYR A 92 4.89 2.17 -11.02
CA TYR A 92 3.80 2.55 -10.11
C TYR A 92 4.20 3.60 -9.08
N ARG A 93 5.50 3.81 -8.86
CA ARG A 93 6.04 4.64 -7.78
C ARG A 93 5.39 6.02 -7.72
N ASP A 94 5.36 6.74 -8.84
CA ASP A 94 4.86 8.11 -8.87
C ASP A 94 3.35 8.15 -8.62
N SER A 95 2.59 7.26 -9.26
CA SER A 95 1.13 7.17 -9.09
C SER A 95 0.75 6.80 -7.65
N ILE A 96 1.49 5.88 -7.01
CA ILE A 96 1.29 5.53 -5.60
C ILE A 96 1.58 6.72 -4.69
N LEU A 97 2.67 7.46 -4.94
CA LEU A 97 2.99 8.65 -4.15
C LEU A 97 1.89 9.70 -4.28
N ILE A 98 1.41 9.97 -5.49
CA ILE A 98 0.29 10.89 -5.75
C ILE A 98 -0.95 10.45 -4.96
N GLU A 99 -1.34 9.18 -5.06
CA GLU A 99 -2.52 8.65 -4.36
C GLU A 99 -2.34 8.73 -2.83
N CYS A 100 -1.14 8.47 -2.29
CA CYS A 100 -0.84 8.69 -0.88
C CYS A 100 -0.98 10.16 -0.45
N PHE A 101 -0.49 11.11 -1.24
CA PHE A 101 -0.64 12.54 -0.93
C PHE A 101 -2.11 12.97 -0.97
N ASP A 102 -2.87 12.48 -1.94
CA ASP A 102 -4.31 12.74 -2.03
C ASP A 102 -5.06 12.17 -0.82
N LEU A 103 -4.77 10.93 -0.40
CA LEU A 103 -5.33 10.33 0.81
C LEU A 103 -5.02 11.17 2.05
N VAL A 104 -3.77 11.59 2.22
CA VAL A 104 -3.38 12.44 3.36
C VAL A 104 -4.13 13.76 3.34
N ARG A 105 -4.28 14.39 2.17
CA ARG A 105 -5.04 15.63 2.03
C ARG A 105 -6.50 15.43 2.44
N ILE A 106 -7.21 14.50 1.80
CA ILE A 106 -8.64 14.24 2.02
C ILE A 106 -8.91 13.90 3.49
N LEU A 107 -8.16 12.94 4.04
CA LEU A 107 -8.40 12.41 5.38
C LEU A 107 -7.91 13.34 6.50
N SER A 108 -7.02 14.30 6.22
CA SER A 108 -6.61 15.31 7.21
C SER A 108 -7.43 16.61 7.10
N SER A 109 -8.20 16.80 6.03
CA SER A 109 -9.00 18.02 5.79
C SER A 109 -10.38 17.99 6.43
N GLU A 110 -10.84 16.86 6.97
CA GLU A 110 -12.12 16.76 7.69
C GLU A 110 -12.04 17.25 9.16
N ASP A 111 -10.87 17.68 9.64
CA ASP A 111 -10.66 18.26 10.97
C ASP A 111 -10.86 19.81 11.00
N LYS A 112 -11.63 20.40 10.09
CA LYS A 112 -11.92 21.85 10.06
C LYS A 112 -13.39 22.21 9.95
#